data_AF-A0A1N6I088-F1
#
_entry.id   AF-A0A1N6I088-F1
#
_cell.length_a   1.000
_cell.length_b   1.000
_cell.length_c   1.000
_cell.angle_alpha   90.00
_cell.angle_beta   90.00
_cell.angle_gamma   90.00
#
_symmetry.space_group_name_H-M   'P 1'
#
loop_
_entity.id
_entity.type
_entity.pdbx_description
1 polymer ?
#
loop_
_entity_poly.entity_id
_entity_poly.type
_entity_poly.pdbx_seq_one_letter_code
_entity_poly.pdbx_strand_id
1 'polypeptide(L)'
;MGFLDTLRRTLGADSSTTSGAAVPLAVVAPEGLTEDAGPTVPAGQYDRAQWHKKLKRILDELPGSRLEWDALIYEARALELDPEWVAQAQREEFLLLVRRIVADRVVTESEHRKLDLARELLGVPEAEAEATLHAIVAEAESFFGKPVRDA
;
A
#
# COMPACT_ATOMS: atom_id res chain seq x y z
N MET A 1 -13.68 -19.00 7.45
CA MET A 1 -12.77 -18.35 8.40
C MET A 1 -12.07 -17.32 7.56
N GLY A 2 -12.41 -16.04 7.71
CA GLY A 2 -11.97 -15.00 6.79
C GLY A 2 -10.71 -14.29 7.29
N PHE A 3 -9.97 -13.69 6.36
CA PHE A 3 -8.76 -12.89 6.54
C PHE A 3 -8.89 -11.91 7.70
N LEU A 4 -10.05 -11.25 7.75
CA LEU A 4 -10.44 -10.29 8.78
C LEU A 4 -10.47 -10.90 10.19
N ASP A 5 -10.90 -12.16 10.34
CA ASP A 5 -10.91 -12.85 11.64
C ASP A 5 -9.49 -13.22 12.08
N THR A 6 -8.62 -13.62 11.14
CA THR A 6 -7.20 -13.95 11.42
C THR A 6 -6.42 -12.70 11.82
N LEU A 7 -6.60 -11.62 11.06
CA LEU A 7 -6.10 -10.27 11.33
C LEU A 7 -6.47 -9.77 12.72
N ARG A 8 -7.76 -9.83 13.05
CA ARG A 8 -8.27 -9.38 14.34
C ARG A 8 -7.77 -10.25 15.49
N ARG A 9 -7.51 -11.53 15.25
CA ARG A 9 -6.97 -12.44 16.25
C ARG A 9 -5.48 -12.19 16.53
N THR A 10 -4.72 -11.79 15.51
CA THR A 10 -3.28 -11.52 15.65
C THR A 10 -3.01 -10.18 16.30
N LEU A 11 -3.85 -9.18 16.04
CA LEU A 11 -3.67 -7.81 16.50
C LEU A 11 -4.52 -7.46 17.75
N GLY A 12 -5.56 -8.26 18.05
CA GLY A 12 -6.50 -8.05 19.15
C GLY A 12 -6.11 -8.63 20.52
N ALA A 13 -4.90 -9.20 20.67
CA ALA A 13 -4.40 -9.58 21.99
C ALA A 13 -3.81 -8.34 22.71
N ASP A 14 -4.64 -7.72 23.55
CA ASP A 14 -4.33 -6.59 24.45
C ASP A 14 -4.21 -5.20 23.82
N SER A 15 -5.29 -4.40 23.91
CA SER A 15 -5.37 -3.26 24.84
C SER A 15 -6.53 -2.32 24.52
N SER A 16 -7.37 -2.10 25.53
CA SER A 16 -8.43 -1.10 25.57
C SER A 16 -7.93 0.34 25.32
N THR A 17 -8.69 1.06 24.48
CA THR A 17 -9.14 2.46 24.59
C THR A 17 -8.15 3.51 25.14
N THR A 18 -7.75 4.46 24.30
CA THR A 18 -8.15 5.89 24.47
C THR A 18 -7.87 6.72 23.22
N SER A 19 -8.82 7.60 22.94
CA SER A 19 -8.95 8.54 21.81
C SER A 19 -8.08 9.80 21.98
N GLY A 20 -7.64 10.43 20.88
CA GLY A 20 -6.98 11.75 20.94
C GLY A 20 -6.44 12.34 19.62
N ALA A 21 -7.34 12.93 18.82
CA ALA A 21 -7.24 14.12 17.95
C ALA A 21 -5.92 14.60 17.27
N ALA A 22 -6.02 14.70 15.93
CA ALA A 22 -5.70 15.80 14.99
C ALA A 22 -4.40 16.64 15.12
N VAL A 23 -3.65 16.70 14.01
CA VAL A 23 -2.43 17.53 13.80
C VAL A 23 -2.67 18.53 12.66
N PRO A 24 -2.29 19.82 12.77
CA PRO A 24 -2.57 20.83 11.74
C PRO A 24 -1.58 20.83 10.56
N LEU A 25 -2.12 21.15 9.38
CA LEU A 25 -1.45 21.36 8.10
C LEU A 25 -0.54 22.61 8.15
N ALA A 26 0.74 22.46 7.79
CA ALA A 26 1.66 23.58 7.58
C ALA A 26 2.04 23.69 6.08
N VAL A 27 1.69 24.84 5.50
CA VAL A 27 2.10 25.32 4.18
C VAL A 27 3.59 25.67 4.19
N VAL A 28 4.34 25.15 3.22
CA VAL A 28 5.61 25.72 2.78
C VAL A 28 5.71 25.61 1.26
N ALA A 29 5.64 26.75 0.57
CA ALA A 29 6.18 26.90 -0.77
C ALA A 29 7.71 27.06 -0.65
N PRO A 30 8.48 26.63 -1.66
CA PRO A 30 9.36 27.62 -2.25
C PRO A 30 9.45 27.58 -3.78
N GLU A 31 9.70 28.79 -4.27
CA GLU A 31 10.17 29.23 -5.57
C GLU A 31 11.25 28.34 -6.21
N GLY A 32 11.31 28.40 -7.54
CA GLY A 32 12.52 28.09 -8.30
C GLY A 32 12.29 27.14 -9.48
N LEU A 33 11.52 27.58 -10.49
CA LEU A 33 11.47 26.90 -11.78
C LEU A 33 12.77 27.17 -12.55
N THR A 34 13.83 26.42 -12.23
CA THR A 34 14.91 26.15 -13.18
C THR A 34 14.46 25.02 -14.08
N GLU A 35 14.26 25.33 -15.37
CA GLU A 35 14.14 24.35 -16.45
C GLU A 35 15.46 23.57 -16.56
N ASP A 36 15.61 22.56 -15.72
CA ASP A 36 16.66 21.55 -15.85
C ASP A 36 16.19 20.56 -16.93
N ALA A 37 16.87 20.58 -18.08
CA ALA A 37 16.71 19.59 -19.12
C ALA A 37 17.14 18.23 -18.56
N GLY A 38 16.19 17.56 -17.90
CA GLY A 38 16.39 16.28 -17.24
C GLY A 38 16.88 15.21 -18.24
N PRO A 39 17.64 14.22 -17.75
CA PRO A 39 18.19 13.16 -18.60
C PRO A 39 17.07 12.52 -19.42
N THR A 40 17.30 12.36 -20.72
CA THR A 40 16.37 11.70 -21.64
C THR A 40 16.18 10.25 -21.20
N VAL A 41 15.19 10.03 -20.33
CA VAL A 41 14.76 8.70 -19.90
C VAL A 41 14.25 7.99 -21.16
N PRO A 42 14.72 6.78 -21.48
CA PRO A 42 14.19 6.01 -22.60
C PRO A 42 12.66 5.94 -22.46
N ALA A 43 11.91 6.18 -23.55
CA ALA A 43 10.44 6.31 -23.51
C ALA A 43 9.76 5.22 -22.65
N GLY A 44 10.17 3.95 -22.79
CA GLY A 44 9.63 2.85 -21.99
C GLY A 44 9.95 2.87 -20.48
N GLN A 45 11.04 3.53 -20.05
CA GLN A 45 11.33 3.72 -18.62
C GLN A 45 10.44 4.82 -18.02
N TYR A 46 10.15 5.87 -18.79
CA TYR A 46 9.21 6.91 -18.37
C TYR A 46 7.81 6.32 -18.21
N ASP A 47 7.38 5.50 -19.17
CA ASP A 47 6.08 4.81 -19.15
C ASP A 47 5.94 3.88 -17.94
N ARG A 48 6.97 3.08 -17.63
CA ARG A 48 7.02 2.24 -16.42
C ARG A 48 6.92 3.06 -15.14
N ALA A 49 7.67 4.16 -15.04
CA ALA A 49 7.67 5.00 -13.86
C ALA A 49 6.33 5.71 -13.63
N GLN A 50 5.67 6.18 -14.70
CA GLN A 50 4.34 6.79 -14.61
C GLN A 50 3.28 5.76 -14.24
N TRP A 51 3.32 4.58 -14.86
CA TRP A 51 2.42 3.49 -14.52
C TRP A 51 2.56 3.06 -13.06
N HIS A 52 3.80 2.91 -12.57
CA HIS A 52 4.09 2.55 -11.19
C HIS A 52 3.59 3.62 -10.18
N LYS A 53 3.75 4.90 -10.51
CA LYS A 53 3.20 6.01 -9.70
C LYS A 53 1.68 5.94 -9.61
N LYS A 54 1.00 5.62 -10.72
CA LYS A 54 -0.45 5.44 -10.74
C LYS A 54 -0.90 4.24 -9.92
N LEU A 55 -0.20 3.10 -10.02
CA LEU A 55 -0.42 1.91 -9.19
C LEU A 55 -0.38 2.28 -7.70
N LYS A 56 0.72 2.91 -7.26
CA LYS A 56 0.88 3.35 -5.87
C LYS A 56 -0.27 4.24 -5.42
N ARG A 57 -0.61 5.28 -6.21
CA ARG A 57 -1.71 6.20 -5.88
C ARG A 57 -3.03 5.45 -5.73
N ILE A 58 -3.35 4.57 -6.67
CA ILE A 58 -4.58 3.79 -6.62
C ILE A 58 -4.63 2.96 -5.34
N LEU A 59 -3.58 2.22 -4.99
CA LEU A 59 -3.54 1.45 -3.75
C LEU A 59 -3.63 2.34 -2.49
N ASP A 60 -3.02 3.53 -2.52
CA ASP A 60 -3.04 4.51 -1.43
C ASP A 60 -4.40 5.19 -1.24
N GLU A 61 -5.23 5.29 -2.27
CA GLU A 61 -6.52 5.98 -2.23
C GLU A 61 -7.73 5.03 -2.11
N LEU A 62 -7.48 3.73 -1.94
CA LEU A 62 -8.55 2.75 -1.70
C LEU A 62 -9.34 3.11 -0.43
N PRO A 63 -10.68 2.98 -0.45
CA PRO A 63 -11.52 2.40 -1.51
C PRO A 63 -11.88 3.35 -2.68
N GLY A 64 -11.60 4.65 -2.58
CA GLY A 64 -12.12 5.68 -3.50
C GLY A 64 -11.63 5.55 -4.95
N SER A 65 -10.42 5.03 -5.12
CA SER A 65 -9.74 4.81 -6.41
C SER A 65 -10.06 3.47 -7.08
N ARG A 66 -10.91 2.61 -6.49
CA ARG A 66 -11.17 1.23 -7.00
C ARG A 66 -11.58 1.20 -8.47
N LEU A 67 -12.36 2.19 -8.93
CA LEU A 67 -12.84 2.28 -10.31
C LEU A 67 -11.73 2.55 -11.34
N GLU A 68 -10.57 3.02 -10.89
CA GLU A 68 -9.42 3.35 -11.75
C GLU A 68 -8.55 2.13 -12.03
N TRP A 69 -8.78 1.00 -11.32
CA TRP A 69 -7.98 -0.21 -11.45
C TRP A 69 -7.99 -0.79 -12.85
N ASP A 70 -9.17 -0.96 -13.46
CA ASP A 70 -9.28 -1.55 -14.79
C ASP A 70 -8.59 -0.68 -15.85
N ALA A 71 -8.64 0.65 -15.68
CA ALA A 71 -7.94 1.60 -16.54
C ALA A 71 -6.41 1.45 -16.40
N LEU A 72 -5.89 1.28 -15.18
CA LEU A 72 -4.47 1.03 -14.94
C LEU A 72 -4.00 -0.28 -15.61
N ILE A 73 -4.79 -1.36 -15.48
CA ILE A 73 -4.45 -2.65 -16.10
C ILE A 73 -4.52 -2.56 -17.62
N TYR A 74 -5.50 -1.85 -18.17
CA TYR A 74 -5.57 -1.57 -19.61
C TYR A 74 -4.35 -0.77 -20.09
N GLU A 75 -3.94 0.25 -19.33
CA GLU A 75 -2.77 1.06 -19.64
C GLU A 75 -1.48 0.22 -19.69
N ALA A 76 -1.29 -0.71 -18.74
CA ALA A 76 -0.14 -1.64 -18.78
C ALA A 76 -0.07 -2.43 -20.09
N ARG A 77 -1.23 -2.90 -20.57
CA ARG A 77 -1.33 -3.66 -21.83
C ARG A 77 -1.12 -2.77 -23.05
N ALA A 78 -1.67 -1.56 -23.04
CA ALA A 78 -1.53 -0.60 -24.14
C ALA A 78 -0.08 -0.11 -24.30
N LEU A 79 0.66 -0.01 -23.20
CA LEU A 79 2.08 0.32 -23.16
C LEU A 79 3.00 -0.89 -23.40
N GLU A 80 2.43 -2.08 -23.64
CA GLU A 80 3.16 -3.34 -23.81
C GLU A 80 4.17 -3.60 -22.68
N LEU A 81 3.80 -3.24 -21.45
CA LEU A 81 4.65 -3.50 -20.29
C LEU A 81 4.79 -5.00 -20.07
N ASP A 82 6.00 -5.41 -19.70
CA ASP A 82 6.30 -6.80 -19.38
C ASP A 82 5.36 -7.31 -18.27
N PRO A 83 4.55 -8.35 -18.52
CA PRO A 83 3.61 -8.87 -17.53
C PRO A 83 4.28 -9.35 -16.24
N GLU A 84 5.50 -9.89 -16.32
CA GLU A 84 6.23 -10.33 -15.12
C GLU A 84 6.67 -9.14 -14.27
N TRP A 85 7.17 -8.08 -14.92
CA TRP A 85 7.48 -6.82 -14.28
C TRP A 85 6.24 -6.17 -13.64
N VAL A 86 5.10 -6.16 -14.35
CA VAL A 86 3.83 -5.62 -13.82
C VAL A 86 3.38 -6.37 -12.58
N ALA A 87 3.41 -7.71 -12.62
CA ALA A 87 3.06 -8.54 -11.47
C ALA A 87 4.03 -8.33 -10.30
N GLN A 88 5.32 -8.12 -10.58
CA GLN A 88 6.31 -7.83 -9.56
C GLN A 88 6.07 -6.45 -8.91
N ALA A 89 5.84 -5.40 -9.70
CA ALA A 89 5.52 -4.07 -9.21
C ALA A 89 4.25 -4.07 -8.34
N GLN A 90 3.22 -4.80 -8.77
CA GLN A 90 1.99 -5.03 -8.01
C GLN A 90 2.23 -5.65 -6.63
N ARG A 91 3.05 -6.72 -6.57
CA ARG A 91 3.42 -7.37 -5.30
C ARG A 91 4.24 -6.44 -4.41
N GLU A 92 5.21 -5.74 -4.97
CA GLU A 92 6.07 -4.81 -4.22
C GLU A 92 5.27 -3.67 -3.57
N GLU A 93 4.38 -3.04 -4.33
CA GLU A 93 3.54 -1.96 -3.79
C GLU A 93 2.54 -2.48 -2.75
N PHE A 94 2.02 -3.70 -2.88
CA PHE A 94 1.22 -4.33 -1.83
C PHE A 94 2.01 -4.52 -0.54
N LEU A 95 3.24 -5.02 -0.62
CA LEU A 95 4.12 -5.19 0.55
C LEU A 95 4.44 -3.86 1.21
N LEU A 96 4.67 -2.80 0.43
CA LEU A 96 4.90 -1.46 0.95
C LEU A 96 3.65 -0.90 1.64
N LEU A 97 2.46 -1.12 1.09
CA LEU A 97 1.20 -0.74 1.72
C LEU A 97 1.02 -1.42 3.08
N VAL A 98 1.25 -2.75 3.15
CA VAL A 98 1.19 -3.52 4.41
C VAL A 98 2.20 -2.98 5.41
N ARG A 99 3.46 -2.77 5.00
CA ARG A 99 4.50 -2.22 5.87
C ARG A 99 4.16 -0.84 6.41
N ARG A 100 3.56 0.04 5.60
CA ARG A 100 3.16 1.38 6.05
C ARG A 100 2.08 1.30 7.13
N ILE A 101 1.04 0.49 6.90
CA ILE A 101 -0.05 0.29 7.87
C ILE A 101 0.50 -0.30 9.19
N VAL A 102 1.38 -1.30 9.10
CA VAL A 102 2.01 -1.90 10.28
C VAL A 102 2.94 -0.91 11.00
N ALA A 103 3.62 -0.02 10.27
CA ALA A 103 4.51 0.98 10.85
C ALA A 103 3.77 2.02 11.71
N ASP A 104 2.52 2.32 11.38
CA ASP A 104 1.66 3.19 12.20
C ASP A 104 1.22 2.51 13.51
N ARG A 105 1.47 1.19 13.63
CA ARG A 105 1.24 0.31 14.80
C ARG A 105 -0.19 0.24 15.31
N VAL A 106 -1.11 0.92 14.64
CA VAL A 106 -2.52 0.95 14.92
C VAL A 106 -3.20 0.62 13.62
N VAL A 107 -3.80 -0.57 13.54
CA VAL A 107 -4.57 -0.99 12.36
C VAL A 107 -6.05 -0.77 12.64
N THR A 108 -6.64 0.14 11.91
CA THR A 108 -8.06 0.50 11.96
C THR A 108 -8.88 -0.38 11.01
N GLU A 109 -10.19 -0.50 11.24
CA GLU A 109 -11.11 -1.21 10.33
C GLU A 109 -11.02 -0.67 8.88
N SER A 110 -10.78 0.62 8.71
CA SER A 110 -10.54 1.23 7.40
C SER A 110 -9.28 0.69 6.71
N GLU A 111 -8.20 0.44 7.46
CA GLU A 111 -6.95 -0.10 6.92
C GLU A 111 -7.06 -1.59 6.63
N HIS A 112 -7.77 -2.34 7.48
CA HIS A 112 -8.15 -3.74 7.21
C HIS A 112 -8.90 -3.84 5.88
N ARG A 113 -9.95 -3.03 5.72
CA ARG A 113 -10.74 -2.98 4.48
C ARG A 113 -9.89 -2.59 3.27
N LYS A 114 -8.93 -1.68 3.46
CA LYS A 114 -8.02 -1.25 2.39
C LYS A 114 -7.12 -2.39 1.92
N LEU A 115 -6.52 -3.13 2.86
CA LEU A 115 -5.69 -4.29 2.56
C LEU A 115 -6.47 -5.40 1.87
N ASP A 116 -7.70 -5.64 2.31
CA ASP A 116 -8.59 -6.60 1.65
C ASP A 116 -8.91 -6.22 0.22
N LEU A 117 -9.26 -4.96 -0.01
CA LEU A 117 -9.53 -4.45 -1.36
C LEU A 117 -8.30 -4.53 -2.25
N ALA A 118 -7.12 -4.18 -1.72
CA ALA A 118 -5.87 -4.32 -2.46
C ALA A 118 -5.61 -5.79 -2.84
N ARG A 119 -5.76 -6.71 -1.88
CA ARG A 119 -5.63 -8.15 -2.09
C ARG A 119 -6.56 -8.66 -3.19
N GLU A 120 -7.84 -8.27 -3.15
CA GLU A 120 -8.84 -8.63 -4.17
C GLU A 120 -8.43 -8.15 -5.57
N LEU A 121 -8.00 -6.89 -5.68
CA LEU A 121 -7.62 -6.30 -6.97
C LEU A 121 -6.37 -6.96 -7.57
N LEU A 122 -5.42 -7.33 -6.71
CA LEU A 122 -4.17 -7.98 -7.08
C LEU A 122 -4.33 -9.48 -7.33
N GLY A 123 -5.49 -10.06 -6.99
CA GLY A 123 -5.72 -11.50 -7.08
C GLY A 123 -4.86 -12.32 -6.11
N VAL A 124 -4.38 -11.72 -5.03
CA VAL A 124 -3.54 -12.40 -4.03
C VAL A 124 -4.43 -13.35 -3.21
N PRO A 125 -4.07 -14.65 -3.11
CA PRO A 125 -4.77 -15.59 -2.25
C PRO A 125 -4.77 -15.11 -0.80
N GLU A 126 -5.87 -15.34 -0.11
CA GLU A 126 -6.02 -15.00 1.31
C GLU A 126 -4.88 -15.55 2.18
N ALA A 127 -4.58 -16.85 2.04
CA ALA A 127 -3.50 -17.48 2.80
C ALA A 127 -2.12 -16.85 2.55
N GLU A 128 -1.87 -16.34 1.33
CA GLU A 128 -0.61 -15.68 0.99
C GLU A 128 -0.53 -14.27 1.60
N ALA A 129 -1.65 -13.54 1.57
CA ALA A 129 -1.75 -12.24 2.23
C ALA A 129 -1.59 -12.37 3.75
N GLU A 130 -2.17 -13.40 4.38
CA GLU A 130 -2.01 -13.69 5.81
C GLU A 130 -0.54 -13.96 6.14
N ALA A 131 0.10 -14.90 5.43
CA ALA A 131 1.49 -15.24 5.69
C ALA A 131 2.42 -14.02 5.57
N THR A 132 2.18 -13.19 4.55
CA THR A 132 2.90 -11.95 4.31
C THR A 132 2.74 -10.97 5.46
N LEU A 133 1.51 -10.75 5.90
CA LEU A 133 1.23 -9.86 7.02
C LEU A 133 1.87 -10.37 8.31
N HIS A 134 1.72 -11.65 8.63
CA HIS A 134 2.33 -12.26 9.81
C HIS A 134 3.85 -12.07 9.82
N ALA A 135 4.51 -12.25 8.67
CA ALA A 135 5.95 -12.01 8.56
C ALA A 135 6.31 -10.54 8.83
N ILE A 136 5.55 -9.60 8.27
CA ILE A 136 5.81 -8.15 8.44
C ILE A 136 5.51 -7.69 9.86
N VAL A 137 4.43 -8.17 10.49
CA VAL A 137 4.11 -7.86 11.89
C VAL A 137 5.19 -8.42 12.81
N ALA A 138 5.62 -9.67 12.63
CA ALA A 138 6.69 -10.25 13.42
C ALA A 138 8.02 -9.48 13.27
N GLU A 139 8.35 -9.04 12.05
CA GLU A 139 9.51 -8.18 11.78
C GLU A 139 9.39 -6.83 12.52
N ALA A 140 8.21 -6.19 12.44
CA ALA A 140 7.96 -4.92 13.10
C ALA A 140 8.00 -5.05 14.64
N GLU A 141 7.40 -6.08 15.21
CA GLU A 141 7.43 -6.33 16.66
C GLU A 141 8.85 -6.58 17.16
N SER A 142 9.65 -7.35 16.41
CA SER A 142 11.07 -7.57 16.68
C SER A 142 11.86 -6.25 16.64
N PHE A 143 11.56 -5.38 15.68
CA PHE A 143 12.24 -4.09 15.51
C PHE A 143 11.84 -3.05 16.59
N PHE A 144 10.55 -2.94 16.92
CA PHE A 144 10.03 -1.93 17.85
C PHE A 144 9.96 -2.40 19.31
N GLY A 145 10.10 -3.71 19.57
CA GLY A 145 10.04 -4.32 20.90
C GLY A 145 8.68 -4.20 21.59
N LYS A 146 7.61 -3.91 20.83
CA LYS A 146 6.23 -3.73 21.31
C LYS A 146 5.24 -4.30 20.29
N PRO A 147 4.10 -4.86 20.74
CA PRO A 147 3.10 -5.42 19.84
C PRO A 147 2.41 -4.33 19.01
N VAL A 148 2.04 -4.69 17.79
CA VAL A 148 1.14 -3.91 16.91
C VAL A 148 -0.28 -4.07 17.46
N ARG A 149 -1.05 -2.98 17.50
CA ARG A 149 -2.39 -2.97 18.12
C ARG A 149 -3.48 -2.76 17.08
N ASP A 150 -4.63 -3.40 17.28
CA ASP A 150 -5.88 -2.99 16.65
C ASP A 150 -6.52 -1.80 17.41
N ALA A 151 -7.19 -0.90 16.69
CA ALA A 151 -7.99 0.21 17.25
C ALA A 151 -9.48 0.10 16.96
#